data_AF-W1IV61-F1
#
_entry.id   AF-W1IV61-F1
#
_cell.length_a   1.000
_cell.length_b   1.000
_cell.length_c   1.000
_cell.angle_alpha   90.00
_cell.angle_beta   90.00
_cell.angle_gamma   90.00
#
_symmetry.space_group_name_H-M   'P 1'
#
loop_
_entity.id
_entity.type
_entity.pdbx_description
1 polymer ?
#
loop_
_entity_poly.entity_id
_entity_poly.type
_entity_poly.pdbx_seq_one_letter_code
_entity_poly.pdbx_strand_id
1 'polypeptide(L)'
;MPIGWARLRSRGINITTKNSLLPILSDHLRRSGDRRQWEVTQTAGWHCGAYVMPDGEIIGQQYMPVAFCDGTSAVMGYVVRGAADEWKNRVASLMKGNRSMMLGVLVGLAAPLNSLTGGSCFGVHLFAQSSAGKTTTVEAASSLYGDPEELKLSWHGTHHGLNNEAAARNDGFLPIDEIGQSANPKEVANSAYSLFNGVGKIQGKREGGNRAVIRWKIAALSTGEEDLETFLIKGGITPKAGQLVRLLSVPFIDTEFFNGYEDGYAHARAIKRESKRYCGTAGRAWIMWLSENQEQAIETVTRKEKE
;
A
#
# COMPACT_ATOMS: atom_id res chain seq x y z
N MET A 1 -24.09 -30.40 -15.44
CA MET A 1 -24.10 -28.95 -15.74
C MET A 1 -22.69 -28.53 -16.10
N PRO A 2 -22.44 -27.82 -17.21
CA PRO A 2 -21.10 -27.32 -17.55
C PRO A 2 -20.46 -26.56 -16.37
N ILE A 3 -19.15 -26.74 -16.16
CA ILE A 3 -18.39 -26.22 -15.01
C ILE A 3 -18.60 -24.72 -14.82
N GLY A 4 -18.69 -23.96 -15.93
CA GLY A 4 -18.91 -22.51 -15.90
C GLY A 4 -20.23 -22.11 -15.23
N TRP A 5 -21.34 -22.77 -15.56
CA TRP A 5 -22.65 -22.45 -14.98
C TRP A 5 -22.74 -22.81 -13.49
N ALA A 6 -22.13 -23.92 -13.10
CA ALA A 6 -22.05 -24.31 -11.68
C ALA A 6 -21.27 -23.27 -10.86
N ARG A 7 -20.16 -22.74 -11.41
CA ARG A 7 -19.33 -21.70 -10.76
C ARG A 7 -20.06 -20.37 -10.61
N LEU A 8 -20.85 -19.97 -11.60
CA LEU A 8 -21.65 -18.74 -11.53
C LEU A 8 -22.76 -18.88 -10.47
N ARG A 9 -23.44 -20.04 -10.41
CA ARG A 9 -24.44 -20.34 -9.36
C ARG A 9 -23.83 -20.36 -7.97
N SER A 10 -22.65 -20.96 -7.79
CA SER A 10 -21.97 -20.98 -6.49
C SER A 10 -21.55 -19.58 -6.01
N ARG A 11 -21.57 -18.58 -6.91
CA ARG A 11 -21.31 -17.16 -6.61
C ARG A 11 -22.60 -16.32 -6.59
N GLY A 12 -23.76 -16.95 -6.44
CA GLY A 12 -25.05 -16.27 -6.24
C GLY A 12 -25.79 -15.85 -7.51
N ILE A 13 -25.27 -16.16 -8.70
CA ILE A 13 -25.96 -15.83 -9.95
C ILE A 13 -27.05 -16.86 -10.23
N ASN A 14 -28.30 -16.42 -10.32
CA ASN A 14 -29.43 -17.27 -10.67
C ASN A 14 -29.35 -17.69 -12.15
N ILE A 15 -29.05 -18.97 -12.37
CA ILE A 15 -29.00 -19.59 -13.71
C ILE A 15 -30.04 -20.70 -13.77
N THR A 16 -30.76 -20.75 -14.88
CA THR A 16 -31.73 -21.80 -15.17
C THR A 16 -31.15 -23.20 -15.02
N THR A 17 -31.92 -24.13 -14.45
CA THR A 17 -31.57 -25.55 -14.33
C THR A 17 -32.02 -26.38 -15.52
N LYS A 18 -32.81 -25.80 -16.43
CA LYS A 18 -33.31 -26.50 -17.62
C LYS A 18 -32.19 -26.68 -18.64
N ASN A 19 -31.79 -27.93 -18.89
CA ASN A 19 -30.72 -28.26 -19.82
C ASN A 19 -30.96 -27.75 -21.26
N SER A 20 -32.22 -27.61 -21.69
CA SER A 20 -32.56 -27.06 -23.01
C SER A 20 -32.33 -25.55 -23.14
N LEU A 21 -32.37 -24.80 -22.03
CA LEU A 21 -32.20 -23.34 -22.03
C LEU A 21 -30.73 -22.93 -21.87
N LEU A 22 -29.87 -23.78 -21.31
CA LEU A 22 -28.45 -23.47 -21.11
C LEU A 22 -27.69 -23.20 -22.42
N PRO A 23 -27.87 -23.96 -23.51
CA PRO A 23 -27.27 -23.64 -24.81
C PRO A 23 -27.78 -22.31 -25.38
N ILE A 24 -29.07 -22.02 -25.24
CA ILE A 24 -29.68 -20.77 -25.72
C ILE A 24 -29.09 -19.57 -24.97
N LEU A 25 -29.00 -19.66 -23.63
CA LEU A 25 -28.36 -18.65 -22.81
C LEU A 25 -26.88 -18.48 -23.16
N SER A 26 -26.15 -19.57 -23.39
CA SER A 26 -24.75 -19.50 -23.83
C SER A 26 -24.61 -18.79 -25.17
N ASP A 27 -25.47 -19.10 -26.15
CA ASP A 27 -25.42 -18.48 -27.47
C ASP A 27 -25.81 -17.00 -27.38
N HIS A 28 -26.83 -16.67 -26.59
CA HIS A 28 -27.19 -15.30 -26.28
C HIS A 28 -26.02 -14.53 -25.67
N LEU A 29 -25.39 -15.01 -24.59
CA LEU A 29 -24.24 -14.31 -23.98
C LEU A 29 -23.04 -14.15 -24.92
N ARG A 30 -22.86 -15.06 -25.90
CA ARG A 30 -21.77 -14.96 -26.89
C ARG A 30 -22.07 -13.98 -28.02
N ARG A 31 -23.34 -13.87 -28.41
CA ARG A 31 -23.79 -13.03 -29.53
C ARG A 31 -24.26 -11.65 -29.10
N SER A 32 -24.70 -11.51 -27.87
CA SER A 32 -25.25 -10.30 -27.27
C SER A 32 -24.22 -9.59 -26.39
N GLY A 33 -24.44 -8.30 -26.12
CA GLY A 33 -23.55 -7.43 -25.36
C GLY A 33 -22.68 -6.53 -26.24
N ASP A 34 -22.21 -5.40 -25.70
CA ASP A 34 -21.44 -4.41 -26.48
C ASP A 34 -20.00 -4.86 -26.80
N ARG A 35 -19.57 -6.00 -26.24
CA ARG A 35 -18.19 -6.52 -26.31
C ARG A 35 -17.15 -5.55 -25.76
N ARG A 36 -17.55 -4.64 -24.86
CA ARG A 36 -16.67 -3.75 -24.12
C ARG A 36 -15.52 -4.54 -23.55
N GLN A 37 -14.30 -4.07 -23.81
CA GLN A 37 -13.13 -4.61 -23.15
C GLN A 37 -13.09 -4.09 -21.72
N TRP A 38 -12.72 -4.98 -20.80
CA TRP A 38 -12.52 -4.70 -19.39
C TRP A 38 -11.11 -5.14 -19.00
N GLU A 39 -10.42 -4.29 -18.26
CA GLU A 39 -9.23 -4.66 -17.51
C GLU A 39 -9.70 -5.40 -16.25
N VAL A 40 -9.25 -6.64 -16.05
CA VAL A 40 -9.57 -7.41 -14.83
C VAL A 40 -8.29 -7.54 -14.03
N THR A 41 -8.25 -6.89 -12.86
CA THR A 41 -7.05 -6.83 -12.02
C THR A 41 -7.27 -7.47 -10.64
N GLN A 42 -6.18 -7.99 -10.07
CA GLN A 42 -6.10 -8.52 -8.71
C GLN A 42 -5.24 -7.63 -7.80
N THR A 43 -4.74 -6.51 -8.33
CA THR A 43 -3.91 -5.56 -7.60
C THR A 43 -4.61 -4.21 -7.54
N ALA A 44 -4.37 -3.47 -6.46
CA ALA A 44 -4.64 -2.04 -6.41
C ALA A 44 -3.65 -1.25 -7.29
N GLY A 45 -3.78 0.07 -7.32
CA GLY A 45 -2.84 0.96 -7.99
C GLY A 45 -3.34 1.51 -9.32
N TRP A 46 -2.42 2.00 -10.14
CA TRP A 46 -2.76 2.64 -11.41
C TRP A 46 -3.16 1.62 -12.47
N HIS A 47 -4.41 1.72 -12.92
CA HIS A 47 -4.98 0.91 -13.99
C HIS A 47 -5.78 1.78 -14.94
N CYS A 48 -5.46 1.69 -16.24
CA CYS A 48 -6.20 2.35 -17.30
C CYS A 48 -6.45 3.86 -17.10
N GLY A 49 -5.48 4.59 -16.52
CA GLY A 49 -5.58 6.04 -16.28
C GLY A 49 -6.23 6.43 -14.95
N ALA A 50 -6.78 5.48 -14.20
CA ALA A 50 -7.36 5.68 -12.87
C ALA A 50 -6.59 4.89 -11.81
N TYR A 51 -6.78 5.24 -10.54
CA TYR A 51 -6.22 4.51 -9.41
C TYR A 51 -7.30 3.63 -8.78
N VAL A 52 -7.03 2.34 -8.64
CA VAL A 52 -7.86 1.38 -7.91
C VAL A 52 -7.37 1.35 -6.46
N MET A 53 -8.20 1.82 -5.53
CA MET A 53 -7.94 1.72 -4.11
C MET A 53 -8.11 0.27 -3.62
N PRO A 54 -7.43 -0.15 -2.54
CA PRO A 54 -7.56 -1.52 -2.02
C PRO A 54 -8.96 -1.89 -1.49
N ASP A 55 -9.83 -0.91 -1.21
CA ASP A 55 -11.25 -1.11 -0.92
C ASP A 55 -12.13 -1.24 -2.18
N GLY A 56 -11.54 -1.09 -3.36
CA GLY A 56 -12.20 -1.15 -4.66
C GLY A 56 -12.74 0.17 -5.19
N GLU A 57 -12.55 1.29 -4.47
CA GLU A 57 -12.85 2.61 -5.02
C GLU A 57 -11.94 2.91 -6.23
N ILE A 58 -12.51 3.46 -7.30
CA ILE A 58 -11.77 3.88 -8.49
C ILE A 58 -11.72 5.40 -8.51
N ILE A 59 -10.52 5.96 -8.45
CA ILE A 59 -10.26 7.41 -8.38
C ILE A 59 -9.65 7.87 -9.71
N GLY A 60 -10.23 8.93 -10.29
CA GLY A 60 -9.83 9.47 -11.59
C GLY A 60 -10.62 8.88 -12.77
N GLN A 61 -10.28 9.30 -13.98
CA GLN A 61 -10.99 8.91 -15.20
C GLN A 61 -10.30 7.75 -15.92
N GLN A 62 -10.97 6.60 -15.94
CA GLN A 62 -10.50 5.42 -16.67
C GLN A 62 -10.78 5.50 -18.17
N TYR A 63 -9.79 5.25 -19.02
CA TYR A 63 -9.99 5.14 -20.48
C TYR A 63 -10.55 3.76 -20.89
N MET A 64 -10.44 2.76 -20.00
CA MET A 64 -11.04 1.43 -20.15
C MET A 64 -11.62 1.01 -18.79
N PRO A 65 -12.82 0.38 -18.74
CA PRO A 65 -13.38 -0.13 -17.50
C PRO A 65 -12.46 -1.10 -16.77
N VAL A 66 -12.32 -0.93 -15.46
CA VAL A 66 -11.53 -1.81 -14.59
C VAL A 66 -12.46 -2.57 -13.64
N ALA A 67 -12.28 -3.89 -13.55
CA ALA A 67 -12.92 -4.76 -12.57
C ALA A 67 -11.86 -5.29 -11.59
N PHE A 68 -11.91 -4.80 -10.36
CA PHE A 68 -11.06 -5.27 -9.27
C PHE A 68 -11.65 -6.54 -8.64
N CYS A 69 -10.89 -7.63 -8.66
CA CYS A 69 -11.39 -8.97 -8.33
C CYS A 69 -10.85 -9.55 -7.01
N ASP A 70 -10.10 -8.78 -6.23
CA ASP A 70 -9.49 -9.27 -4.99
C ASP A 70 -9.75 -8.30 -3.83
N GLY A 71 -10.70 -8.65 -2.96
CA GLY A 71 -10.89 -7.97 -1.68
C GLY A 71 -10.06 -8.71 -0.64
N THR A 72 -8.83 -8.28 -0.39
CA THR A 72 -8.07 -8.80 0.75
C THR A 72 -8.74 -8.39 2.06
N SER A 73 -8.37 -9.00 3.19
CA SER A 73 -8.81 -8.56 4.52
C SER A 73 -8.46 -7.10 4.82
N ALA A 74 -7.49 -6.53 4.08
CA ALA A 74 -7.07 -5.14 4.22
C ALA A 74 -8.17 -4.12 3.86
N VAL A 75 -9.21 -4.50 3.11
CA VAL A 75 -10.37 -3.63 2.77
C VAL A 75 -10.94 -2.93 4.01
N MET A 76 -10.99 -3.62 5.15
CA MET A 76 -11.57 -3.08 6.39
C MET A 76 -10.79 -1.87 6.93
N GLY A 77 -9.49 -1.77 6.63
CA GLY A 77 -8.65 -0.67 7.08
C GLY A 77 -8.78 0.59 6.23
N TYR A 78 -9.25 0.51 4.99
CA TYR A 78 -9.32 1.65 4.05
C TYR A 78 -10.55 2.54 4.26
N VAL A 79 -10.83 2.90 5.52
CA VAL A 79 -11.97 3.77 5.88
C VAL A 79 -11.74 5.24 5.55
N VAL A 80 -12.82 5.99 5.36
CA VAL A 80 -12.82 7.44 5.11
C VAL A 80 -13.52 8.14 6.28
N ARG A 81 -12.82 9.08 6.93
CA ARG A 81 -13.35 9.89 8.04
C ARG A 81 -12.89 11.34 7.91
N GLY A 82 -13.83 12.29 7.98
CA GLY A 82 -13.59 13.73 7.84
C GLY A 82 -13.37 14.19 6.40
N ALA A 83 -12.76 15.35 6.22
CA ALA A 83 -12.32 15.90 4.94
C ALA A 83 -10.79 16.04 4.84
N ALA A 84 -10.26 16.17 3.62
CA ALA A 84 -8.82 16.29 3.39
C ALA A 84 -8.22 17.56 4.06
N ASP A 85 -8.95 18.68 4.04
CA ASP A 85 -8.53 19.90 4.74
C ASP A 85 -8.52 19.73 6.26
N GLU A 86 -9.44 18.93 6.82
CA GLU A 86 -9.43 18.62 8.24
C GLU A 86 -8.22 17.76 8.60
N TRP A 87 -7.88 16.75 7.78
CA TRP A 87 -6.65 15.98 7.96
C TRP A 87 -5.41 16.89 7.97
N LYS A 88 -5.31 17.81 7.01
CA LYS A 88 -4.23 18.79 6.95
C LYS A 88 -4.16 19.67 8.21
N ASN A 89 -5.31 20.16 8.68
CA ASN A 89 -5.38 21.10 9.80
C ASN A 89 -5.28 20.42 11.18
N ARG A 90 -5.67 19.15 11.29
CA ARG A 90 -5.75 18.41 12.57
C ARG A 90 -4.65 17.38 12.76
N VAL A 91 -4.14 16.79 11.68
CA VAL A 91 -3.08 15.76 11.70
C VAL A 91 -1.76 16.35 11.23
N ALA A 92 -1.70 16.86 9.99
CA ALA A 92 -0.44 17.34 9.42
C ALA A 92 0.18 18.52 10.19
N SER A 93 -0.67 19.42 10.70
CA SER A 93 -0.25 20.56 11.52
C SER A 93 0.53 20.15 12.78
N LEU A 94 0.24 18.97 13.35
CA LEU A 94 0.92 18.45 14.53
C LEU A 94 2.35 17.99 14.23
N MET A 95 2.68 17.70 12.98
CA MET A 95 4.02 17.24 12.57
C MET A 95 4.90 18.37 12.05
N LYS A 96 4.37 19.59 11.93
CA LYS A 96 5.10 20.75 11.40
C LYS A 96 6.36 21.00 12.21
N GLY A 97 7.50 21.11 11.52
CA GLY A 97 8.82 21.34 12.13
C GLY A 97 9.56 20.06 12.51
N ASN A 98 8.86 18.93 12.72
CA ASN A 98 9.47 17.65 13.10
C ASN A 98 9.88 16.85 11.85
N ARG A 99 11.16 16.92 11.48
CA ARG A 99 11.68 16.39 10.20
C ARG A 99 11.42 14.90 9.99
N SER A 100 11.64 14.06 11.01
CA SER A 100 11.42 12.61 10.89
C SER A 100 9.94 12.26 10.75
N MET A 101 9.05 13.00 11.42
CA MET A 101 7.60 12.84 11.25
C MET A 101 7.14 13.25 9.85
N MET A 102 7.60 14.42 9.38
CA MET A 102 7.31 14.92 8.04
C MET A 102 7.82 13.96 6.96
N LEU A 103 9.02 13.41 7.14
CA LEU A 103 9.57 12.40 6.23
C LEU A 103 8.66 11.16 6.14
N GLY A 104 8.15 10.65 7.27
CA GLY A 104 7.25 9.50 7.27
C GLY A 104 5.98 9.73 6.45
N VAL A 105 5.36 10.91 6.57
CA VAL A 105 4.20 11.31 5.76
C VAL A 105 4.57 11.46 4.28
N LEU A 106 5.72 12.06 3.99
CA LEU A 106 6.20 12.22 2.62
C LEU A 106 6.43 10.87 1.92
N VAL A 107 6.90 9.85 2.65
CA VAL A 107 7.00 8.47 2.12
C VAL A 107 5.61 7.95 1.71
N GLY A 108 4.59 8.19 2.54
CA GLY A 108 3.21 7.85 2.22
C GLY A 108 2.70 8.55 0.97
N LEU A 109 2.92 9.85 0.83
CA LEU A 109 2.52 10.63 -0.34
C LEU A 109 3.31 10.27 -1.61
N ALA A 110 4.58 9.88 -1.47
CA ALA A 110 5.41 9.46 -2.59
C ALA A 110 4.96 8.14 -3.21
N ALA A 111 4.20 7.30 -2.49
CA ALA A 111 3.83 5.96 -2.95
C ALA A 111 3.09 5.91 -4.30
N PRO A 112 1.92 6.58 -4.49
CA PRO A 112 1.24 6.61 -5.78
C PRO A 112 2.00 7.42 -6.84
N LEU A 113 2.81 8.40 -6.44
CA LEU A 113 3.62 9.22 -7.35
C LEU A 113 4.75 8.41 -7.98
N ASN A 114 5.46 7.60 -7.19
CA ASN A 114 6.61 6.81 -7.60
C ASN A 114 6.30 5.88 -8.78
N SER A 115 5.07 5.36 -8.85
CA SER A 115 4.68 4.48 -9.93
C SER A 115 4.43 5.21 -11.25
N LEU A 116 3.92 6.44 -11.20
CA LEU A 116 3.74 7.30 -12.38
C LEU A 116 5.08 7.67 -13.01
N THR A 117 6.12 7.84 -12.19
CA THR A 117 7.47 8.22 -12.66
C THR A 117 8.34 7.03 -13.07
N GLY A 118 7.77 5.82 -13.08
CA GLY A 118 8.51 4.60 -13.43
C GLY A 118 9.44 4.10 -12.33
N GLY A 119 9.34 4.62 -11.11
CA GLY A 119 10.11 4.22 -9.95
C GLY A 119 9.93 2.75 -9.56
N SER A 120 10.88 2.25 -8.76
CA SER A 120 10.88 0.90 -8.18
C SER A 120 10.36 0.91 -6.74
N CYS A 121 10.14 -0.26 -6.15
CA CYS A 121 9.85 -0.33 -4.71
C CYS A 121 10.99 0.29 -3.91
N PHE A 122 10.66 1.06 -2.88
CA PHE A 122 11.61 1.58 -1.91
C PHE A 122 10.97 1.65 -0.52
N GLY A 123 11.80 1.83 0.50
CA GLY A 123 11.31 2.14 1.82
C GLY A 123 12.26 3.01 2.61
N VAL A 124 11.72 3.59 3.68
CA VAL A 124 12.48 4.33 4.69
C VAL A 124 12.30 3.61 6.01
N HIS A 125 13.40 3.29 6.68
CA HIS A 125 13.43 2.71 8.01
C HIS A 125 13.86 3.77 9.02
N LEU A 126 12.92 4.22 9.84
CA LEU A 126 13.19 5.18 10.91
C LEU A 126 13.67 4.45 12.16
N PHE A 127 14.88 4.75 12.62
CA PHE A 127 15.46 4.08 13.80
C PHE A 127 15.89 5.06 14.89
N ALA A 128 15.62 4.69 16.14
CA ALA A 128 16.05 5.37 17.36
C ALA A 128 15.68 4.51 18.56
N GLN A 129 16.21 4.82 19.75
CA GLN A 129 15.77 4.20 21.00
C GLN A 129 14.25 4.35 21.23
N SER A 130 13.68 3.54 22.11
CA SER A 130 12.23 3.52 22.36
C SER A 130 11.69 4.90 22.75
N SER A 131 10.40 5.15 22.51
CA SER A 131 9.71 6.40 22.88
C SER A 131 10.05 7.68 22.09
N ALA A 132 10.87 7.61 21.03
CA ALA A 132 11.19 8.80 20.21
C ALA A 132 10.03 9.37 19.36
N GLY A 133 8.94 8.61 19.14
CA GLY A 133 7.81 9.02 18.28
C GLY A 133 7.70 8.31 16.91
N LYS A 134 8.50 7.25 16.71
CA LYS A 134 8.51 6.43 15.47
C LYS A 134 7.14 5.83 15.13
N THR A 135 6.54 5.09 16.05
CA THR A 135 5.23 4.45 15.83
C THR A 135 4.13 5.50 15.59
N THR A 136 4.17 6.62 16.32
CA THR A 136 3.26 7.75 16.11
C THR A 136 3.38 8.32 14.69
N THR A 137 4.59 8.36 14.13
CA THR A 137 4.84 8.78 12.74
C THR A 137 4.23 7.80 11.75
N VAL A 138 4.37 6.49 11.98
CA VAL A 138 3.73 5.46 11.15
C VAL A 138 2.22 5.60 11.19
N GLU A 139 1.64 5.79 12.37
CA GLU A 139 0.19 5.96 12.52
C GLU A 139 -0.32 7.20 11.77
N ALA A 140 0.41 8.33 11.88
CA ALA A 140 0.08 9.54 11.13
C ALA A 140 0.18 9.34 9.61
N ALA A 141 1.23 8.69 9.13
CA ALA A 141 1.39 8.40 7.70
C ALA A 141 0.31 7.44 7.18
N SER A 142 -0.03 6.39 7.93
CA SER A 142 -1.10 5.44 7.60
C SER A 142 -2.46 6.12 7.46
N SER A 143 -2.72 7.16 8.28
CA SER A 143 -3.98 7.91 8.24
C SER A 143 -4.25 8.62 6.91
N LEU A 144 -3.24 8.80 6.06
CA LEU A 144 -3.46 9.26 4.68
C LEU A 144 -4.49 8.39 3.95
N TYR A 145 -4.43 7.07 4.16
CA TYR A 145 -5.15 6.09 3.33
C TYR A 145 -6.28 5.36 4.08
N GLY A 146 -6.25 5.30 5.40
CA GLY A 146 -7.32 4.70 6.20
C GLY A 146 -7.01 4.62 7.69
N ASP A 147 -7.66 3.69 8.41
CA ASP A 147 -7.48 3.52 9.85
C ASP A 147 -6.03 3.08 10.17
N PRO A 148 -5.27 3.88 10.94
CA PRO A 148 -3.88 3.57 11.22
C PRO A 148 -3.64 2.23 11.91
N GLU A 149 -4.56 1.78 12.76
CA GLU A 149 -4.40 0.54 13.51
C GLU A 149 -4.63 -0.68 12.61
N GLU A 150 -5.63 -0.61 11.73
CA GLU A 150 -5.99 -1.69 10.81
C GLU A 150 -5.02 -1.81 9.62
N LEU A 151 -4.43 -0.69 9.18
CA LEU A 151 -3.51 -0.67 8.04
C LEU A 151 -2.08 -1.07 8.40
N LYS A 152 -1.69 -0.95 9.67
CA LYS A 152 -0.33 -1.21 10.17
C LYS A 152 0.01 -2.70 10.07
N LEU A 153 1.14 -2.99 9.45
CA LEU A 153 1.70 -4.33 9.37
C LEU A 153 2.85 -4.53 10.36
N SER A 154 3.19 -5.78 10.61
CA SER A 154 4.36 -6.17 11.40
C SER A 154 5.29 -7.06 10.58
N TRP A 155 6.59 -6.98 10.87
CA TRP A 155 7.62 -7.86 10.30
C TRP A 155 7.50 -9.32 10.76
N HIS A 156 6.62 -9.61 11.73
CA HIS A 156 6.31 -10.96 12.19
C HIS A 156 5.49 -11.82 11.21
N GLY A 157 4.99 -11.23 10.11
CA GLY A 157 4.22 -11.97 9.12
C GLY A 157 5.08 -12.95 8.31
N THR A 158 4.45 -14.00 7.77
CA THR A 158 5.14 -14.83 6.77
C THR A 158 5.48 -14.00 5.53
N HIS A 159 6.60 -14.31 4.88
CA HIS A 159 6.97 -13.71 3.60
C HIS A 159 5.84 -13.76 2.55
N HIS A 160 5.00 -14.81 2.56
CA HIS A 160 3.86 -14.89 1.67
C HIS A 160 2.76 -13.90 2.05
N GLY A 161 2.49 -13.72 3.35
CA GLY A 161 1.53 -12.75 3.84
C GLY A 161 1.93 -11.32 3.46
N LEU A 162 3.20 -10.94 3.70
CA LEU A 162 3.68 -9.59 3.40
C LEU A 162 3.64 -9.29 1.88
N ASN A 163 3.96 -10.27 1.04
CA ASN A 163 3.85 -10.11 -0.42
C ASN A 163 2.40 -9.97 -0.89
N ASN A 164 1.45 -10.66 -0.26
CA ASN A 164 0.03 -10.51 -0.57
C ASN A 164 -0.45 -9.09 -0.18
N GLU A 165 -0.04 -8.60 0.99
CA GLU A 165 -0.33 -7.21 1.39
C GLU A 165 0.30 -6.20 0.42
N ALA A 166 1.53 -6.43 -0.04
CA ALA A 166 2.17 -5.56 -1.02
C ALA A 166 1.45 -5.54 -2.37
N ALA A 167 0.97 -6.70 -2.85
CA ALA A 167 0.16 -6.80 -4.06
C ALA A 167 -1.20 -6.11 -3.93
N ALA A 168 -1.86 -6.29 -2.78
CA ALA A 168 -3.11 -5.63 -2.46
C ALA A 168 -2.98 -4.11 -2.33
N ARG A 169 -1.75 -3.61 -2.15
CA ARG A 169 -1.40 -2.20 -2.02
C ARG A 169 -0.43 -1.75 -3.12
N ASN A 170 -0.51 -2.37 -4.30
CA ASN A 170 0.32 -1.96 -5.42
C ASN A 170 0.12 -0.47 -5.75
N ASP A 171 1.22 0.20 -6.09
CA ASP A 171 1.36 1.65 -6.22
C ASP A 171 0.96 2.41 -4.94
N GLY A 172 1.06 1.76 -3.79
CA GLY A 172 0.52 2.21 -2.52
C GLY A 172 1.52 2.19 -1.38
N PHE A 173 1.08 2.76 -0.25
CA PHE A 173 1.88 2.89 0.96
C PHE A 173 1.80 1.64 1.84
N LEU A 174 2.95 1.22 2.37
CA LEU A 174 3.09 0.03 3.21
C LEU A 174 3.71 0.37 4.57
N PRO A 175 2.89 0.66 5.60
CA PRO A 175 3.37 0.88 6.97
C PRO A 175 3.74 -0.46 7.62
N ILE A 176 5.00 -0.64 8.01
CA ILE A 176 5.49 -1.85 8.69
C ILE A 176 6.18 -1.46 9.99
N ASP A 177 5.50 -1.61 11.11
CA ASP A 177 6.02 -1.19 12.40
C ASP A 177 6.92 -2.27 13.02
N GLU A 178 7.95 -1.79 13.71
CA GLU A 178 8.79 -2.53 14.66
C GLU A 178 9.50 -3.76 14.06
N ILE A 179 10.64 -3.53 13.40
CA ILE A 179 11.46 -4.62 12.82
C ILE A 179 12.04 -5.58 13.86
N GLY A 180 12.35 -5.05 15.05
CA GLY A 180 12.94 -5.80 16.17
C GLY A 180 11.96 -6.74 16.87
N GLN A 181 10.66 -6.60 16.60
CA GLN A 181 9.65 -7.52 17.07
C GLN A 181 9.95 -8.92 16.49
N SER A 182 10.31 -9.03 15.20
CA SER A 182 10.63 -10.31 14.56
C SER A 182 11.84 -11.01 15.17
N ALA A 183 11.61 -12.17 15.78
CA ALA A 183 12.65 -12.96 16.44
C ALA A 183 13.69 -13.57 15.49
N ASN A 184 13.47 -13.53 14.16
CA ASN A 184 14.35 -14.14 13.17
C ASN A 184 14.84 -13.12 12.13
N PRO A 185 16.05 -12.54 12.32
CA PRO A 185 16.64 -11.59 11.36
C PRO A 185 16.73 -12.13 9.92
N LYS A 186 16.82 -13.46 9.74
CA LYS A 186 16.87 -14.10 8.41
C LYS A 186 15.54 -14.01 7.69
N GLU A 187 14.43 -14.12 8.40
CA GLU A 187 13.10 -13.95 7.84
C GLU A 187 12.84 -12.50 7.45
N VAL A 188 13.29 -11.55 8.28
CA VAL A 188 13.25 -10.11 7.96
C VAL A 188 14.05 -9.83 6.69
N ALA A 189 15.30 -10.30 6.60
CA ALA A 189 16.15 -10.09 5.42
C ALA A 189 15.51 -10.64 4.14
N ASN A 190 14.95 -11.85 4.19
CA ASN A 190 14.29 -12.48 3.05
C ASN A 190 13.00 -11.76 2.66
N SER A 191 12.20 -11.35 3.65
CA SER A 191 10.94 -10.64 3.43
C SER A 191 11.19 -9.25 2.84
N ALA A 192 12.15 -8.50 3.38
CA ALA A 192 12.58 -7.21 2.83
C ALA A 192 13.09 -7.37 1.39
N TYR A 193 13.94 -8.37 1.13
CA TYR A 193 14.44 -8.63 -0.22
C TYR A 193 13.31 -8.90 -1.22
N SER A 194 12.37 -9.80 -0.90
CA SER A 194 11.25 -10.07 -1.80
C SER A 194 10.30 -8.90 -1.95
N LEU A 195 10.01 -8.20 -0.85
CA LEU A 195 9.11 -7.07 -0.84
C LEU A 195 9.60 -5.97 -1.78
N PHE A 196 10.87 -5.58 -1.67
CA PHE A 196 11.45 -4.52 -2.49
C PHE A 196 11.89 -4.98 -3.88
N ASN A 197 11.89 -6.28 -4.17
CA ASN A 197 12.01 -6.75 -5.55
C ASN A 197 10.73 -6.57 -6.36
N GLY A 198 9.56 -6.43 -5.70
CA GLY A 198 8.30 -6.13 -6.39
C GLY A 198 7.69 -7.28 -7.20
N VAL A 199 8.06 -8.53 -6.91
CA VAL A 199 7.65 -9.70 -7.71
C VAL A 199 7.25 -10.87 -6.82
N GLY A 200 6.04 -11.38 -7.04
CA GLY A 200 5.51 -12.58 -6.40
C GLY A 200 6.18 -13.86 -6.88
N LYS A 201 6.08 -14.93 -6.10
CA LYS A 201 6.60 -16.23 -6.51
C LYS A 201 5.82 -16.75 -7.73
N ILE A 202 6.55 -17.34 -8.68
CA ILE A 202 5.96 -18.06 -9.81
C ILE A 202 5.21 -19.28 -9.25
N GLN A 203 3.93 -19.40 -9.59
CA GLN A 203 3.09 -20.54 -9.19
C GLN A 203 2.65 -21.33 -10.42
N GLY A 204 2.71 -22.66 -10.36
CA GLY A 204 2.16 -23.51 -11.41
C GLY A 204 0.63 -23.42 -11.48
N LYS A 205 0.07 -23.53 -12.69
CA LYS A 205 -1.37 -23.73 -12.91
C LYS A 205 -1.72 -25.21 -12.84
N ARG A 206 -2.90 -25.52 -12.29
CA ARG A 206 -3.43 -26.90 -12.20
C ARG A 206 -3.59 -27.57 -13.57
N GLU A 207 -3.79 -26.79 -14.62
CA GLU A 207 -3.97 -27.24 -16.01
C GLU A 207 -2.68 -27.21 -16.84
N GLY A 208 -1.52 -26.94 -16.21
CA GLY A 208 -0.23 -26.79 -16.90
C GLY A 208 0.16 -25.33 -17.15
N GLY A 209 1.48 -25.08 -17.21
CA GLY A 209 2.05 -23.73 -17.30
C GLY A 209 2.07 -22.97 -15.96
N ASN A 210 2.40 -21.67 -15.99
CA ASN A 210 2.48 -20.82 -14.80
C ASN A 210 1.29 -19.85 -14.70
N ARG A 211 0.90 -19.50 -13.48
CA ARG A 211 0.01 -18.37 -13.19
C ARG A 211 0.70 -17.07 -13.61
N ALA A 212 -0.10 -16.05 -13.92
CA ALA A 212 0.44 -14.71 -14.11
C ALA A 212 1.20 -14.30 -12.85
N VAL A 213 2.42 -13.79 -13.03
CA VAL A 213 3.25 -13.36 -11.91
C VAL A 213 2.70 -12.02 -11.43
N ILE A 214 2.27 -11.98 -10.17
CA ILE A 214 1.84 -10.75 -9.52
C ILE A 214 3.08 -9.88 -9.31
N ARG A 215 2.98 -8.61 -9.68
CA ARG A 215 4.00 -7.60 -9.48
C ARG A 215 3.42 -6.48 -8.65
N TRP A 216 4.28 -5.81 -7.89
CA TRP A 216 3.87 -4.64 -7.13
C TRP A 216 4.98 -3.59 -7.12
N LYS A 217 4.56 -2.35 -6.88
CA LYS A 217 5.40 -1.23 -6.50
C LYS A 217 4.87 -0.64 -5.21
N ILE A 218 5.71 -0.48 -4.20
CA ILE A 218 5.29 0.07 -2.90
C ILE A 218 6.32 1.07 -2.39
N ALA A 219 5.86 2.01 -1.58
CA ALA A 219 6.70 2.77 -0.68
C ALA A 219 6.45 2.30 0.76
N ALA A 220 7.47 1.73 1.40
CA ALA A 220 7.36 1.25 2.78
C ALA A 220 7.87 2.28 3.78
N LEU A 221 7.16 2.43 4.91
CA LEU A 221 7.71 3.09 6.09
C LEU A 221 7.87 2.04 7.18
N SER A 222 9.11 1.84 7.60
CA SER A 222 9.50 0.89 8.62
C SER A 222 10.05 1.60 9.85
N THR A 223 9.96 0.97 11.02
CA THR A 223 10.52 1.49 12.28
C THR A 223 11.31 0.44 13.03
N GLY A 224 12.30 0.87 13.81
CA GLY A 224 13.15 -0.03 14.61
C GLY A 224 13.92 0.70 15.70
N GLU A 225 14.55 -0.06 16.59
CA GLU A 225 15.45 0.51 17.60
C GLU A 225 16.84 0.83 17.04
N GLU A 226 17.24 0.07 16.02
CA GLU A 226 18.56 0.11 15.38
C GLU A 226 18.38 0.18 13.88
N ASP A 227 19.41 0.62 13.15
CA ASP A 227 19.39 0.58 11.69
C ASP A 227 19.35 -0.87 11.18
N LEU A 228 18.91 -1.04 9.93
CA LEU A 228 18.72 -2.36 9.32
C LEU A 228 20.03 -3.16 9.24
N GLU A 229 21.15 -2.50 8.94
CA GLU A 229 22.44 -3.17 8.80
C GLU A 229 22.91 -3.73 10.15
N THR A 230 22.88 -2.91 11.19
CA THR A 230 23.19 -3.34 12.56
C THR A 230 22.29 -4.49 13.01
N PHE A 231 20.98 -4.39 12.77
CA PHE A 231 20.02 -5.45 13.09
C PHE A 231 20.38 -6.78 12.42
N LEU A 232 20.72 -6.75 11.12
CA LEU A 232 21.09 -7.95 10.36
C LEU A 232 22.42 -8.54 10.82
N ILE A 233 23.44 -7.70 11.06
CA ILE A 233 24.76 -8.13 11.54
C ILE A 233 24.66 -8.83 12.89
N LYS A 234 23.88 -8.28 13.84
CA LYS A 234 23.60 -8.92 15.14
C LYS A 234 22.91 -10.27 14.98
N GLY A 235 22.07 -10.40 13.95
CA GLY A 235 21.45 -11.66 13.55
C GLY A 235 22.37 -12.66 12.84
N GLY A 236 23.67 -12.37 12.71
CA GLY A 236 24.63 -13.22 12.00
C GLY A 236 24.49 -13.18 10.47
N ILE A 237 23.86 -12.13 9.92
CA ILE A 237 23.62 -11.98 8.49
C ILE A 237 24.48 -10.85 7.97
N THR A 238 25.28 -11.13 6.94
CA THR A 238 26.02 -10.11 6.21
C THR A 238 25.10 -9.47 5.17
N PRO A 239 24.71 -8.19 5.31
CA PRO A 239 23.85 -7.53 4.35
C PRO A 239 24.59 -7.31 3.03
N LYS A 240 23.87 -7.44 1.91
CA LYS A 240 24.39 -7.04 0.60
C LYS A 240 24.08 -5.57 0.35
N ALA A 241 25.00 -4.81 -0.24
CA ALA A 241 24.79 -3.39 -0.54
C ALA A 241 23.46 -3.12 -1.28
N GLY A 242 23.09 -3.96 -2.26
CA GLY A 242 21.82 -3.84 -2.98
C GLY A 242 20.54 -4.08 -2.15
N GLN A 243 20.65 -4.71 -0.97
CA GLN A 243 19.53 -4.85 -0.02
C GLN A 243 19.37 -3.58 0.83
N LEU A 244 20.47 -2.95 1.22
CA LEU A 244 20.46 -1.72 2.04
C LEU A 244 19.96 -0.50 1.25
N VAL A 245 20.25 -0.43 -0.05
CA VAL A 245 19.85 0.72 -0.89
C VAL A 245 18.33 0.82 -1.08
N ARG A 246 17.57 -0.28 -0.92
CA ARG A 246 16.11 -0.28 -1.12
C ARG A 246 15.30 0.02 0.14
N LEU A 247 15.91 -0.09 1.32
CA LEU A 247 15.32 0.31 2.59
C LEU A 247 16.29 1.25 3.31
N LEU A 248 16.14 2.54 3.03
CA LEU A 248 17.03 3.58 3.54
C LEU A 248 16.86 3.70 5.06
N SER A 249 17.91 3.41 5.81
CA SER A 249 17.91 3.63 7.27
C SER A 249 18.17 5.10 7.56
N VAL A 250 17.23 5.75 8.22
CA VAL A 250 17.29 7.18 8.59
C VAL A 250 17.13 7.30 10.10
N PRO A 251 18.07 7.95 10.80
CA PRO A 251 17.93 8.17 12.24
C PRO A 251 16.70 9.04 12.51
N PHE A 252 15.90 8.61 13.48
CA PHE A 252 14.78 9.40 13.97
C PHE A 252 15.32 10.52 14.86
N ILE A 253 15.13 11.76 14.45
CA ILE A 253 15.46 12.95 15.25
C ILE A 253 14.30 13.17 16.21
N ASP A 254 14.61 13.37 17.48
CA ASP A 254 13.62 13.56 18.53
C ASP A 254 12.65 14.70 18.20
N THR A 255 11.43 14.58 18.73
CA THR A 255 10.36 15.54 18.50
C THR A 255 10.68 16.85 19.23
N GLU A 256 10.94 17.92 18.48
CA GLU A 256 11.26 19.25 19.01
C GLU A 256 10.01 20.12 19.15
N PHE A 257 9.02 19.95 18.27
CA PHE A 257 7.84 20.81 18.18
C PHE A 257 6.57 20.05 18.57
N PHE A 258 6.00 20.33 19.74
CA PHE A 258 4.75 19.70 20.21
C PHE A 258 3.48 20.37 19.69
N ASN A 259 3.61 21.46 18.91
CA ASN A 259 2.53 22.08 18.14
C ASN A 259 1.22 22.31 18.94
N GLY A 260 1.35 22.89 20.13
CA GLY A 260 0.23 23.25 21.01
C GLY A 260 -0.02 22.30 22.19
N TYR A 261 0.81 21.28 22.38
CA TYR A 261 0.75 20.36 23.51
C TYR A 261 1.91 20.57 24.49
N GLU A 262 1.69 20.22 25.75
CA GLU A 262 2.62 20.48 26.88
C GLU A 262 3.90 19.63 26.80
N ASP A 263 3.77 18.39 26.33
CA ASP A 263 4.88 17.44 26.24
C ASP A 263 4.72 16.47 25.05
N GLY A 264 5.76 15.67 24.81
CA GLY A 264 5.77 14.67 23.75
C GLY A 264 4.73 13.57 23.91
N TYR A 265 4.30 13.25 25.15
CA TYR A 265 3.29 12.22 25.39
C TYR A 265 1.88 12.70 25.01
N ALA A 266 1.52 13.92 25.41
CA ALA A 266 0.29 14.59 25.02
C ALA A 266 0.25 14.82 23.50
N HIS A 267 1.36 15.24 22.91
CA HIS A 267 1.51 15.39 21.46
C HIS A 267 1.32 14.06 20.71
N ALA A 268 1.97 12.98 21.16
CA ALA A 268 1.81 11.67 20.54
C ALA A 268 0.36 11.15 20.65
N ARG A 269 -0.28 11.29 21.81
CA ARG A 269 -1.71 10.94 21.98
C ARG A 269 -2.62 11.76 21.08
N ALA A 270 -2.31 13.03 20.89
CA ALA A 270 -3.06 13.89 19.98
C ALA A 270 -2.94 13.40 18.54
N ILE A 271 -1.73 13.13 18.06
CA ILE A 271 -1.53 12.59 16.71
C ILE A 271 -2.33 11.29 16.54
N LYS A 272 -2.26 10.35 17.48
CA LYS A 272 -3.04 9.10 17.43
C LYS A 272 -4.54 9.34 17.34
N ARG A 273 -5.05 10.21 18.23
CA ARG A 273 -6.47 10.55 18.29
C ARG A 273 -6.95 11.21 17.00
N GLU A 274 -6.24 12.22 16.52
CA GLU A 274 -6.62 12.94 15.30
C GLU A 274 -6.48 12.05 14.06
N SER A 275 -5.41 11.24 13.97
CA SER A 275 -5.19 10.28 12.88
C SER A 275 -6.28 9.20 12.80
N LYS A 276 -6.91 8.85 13.94
CA LYS A 276 -8.06 7.92 13.95
C LYS A 276 -9.37 8.62 13.57
N ARG A 277 -9.51 9.91 13.88
CA ARG A 277 -10.73 10.71 13.60
C ARG A 277 -10.78 11.21 12.16
N TYR A 278 -9.63 11.57 11.60
CA TYR A 278 -9.48 12.09 10.24
C TYR A 278 -8.52 11.16 9.51
N CYS A 279 -9.05 10.33 8.62
CA CYS A 279 -8.24 9.39 7.86
C CYS A 279 -8.85 9.01 6.51
N GLY A 280 -8.01 8.52 5.60
CA GLY A 280 -8.38 8.04 4.27
C GLY A 280 -8.73 9.13 3.25
N THR A 281 -8.95 10.36 3.68
CA THR A 281 -9.41 11.47 2.82
C THR A 281 -8.25 12.18 2.14
N ALA A 282 -7.15 12.44 2.85
CA ALA A 282 -5.99 13.16 2.33
C ALA A 282 -5.26 12.38 1.22
N GLY A 283 -5.06 11.07 1.40
CA GLY A 283 -4.44 10.21 0.39
C GLY A 283 -5.30 10.10 -0.88
N ARG A 284 -6.62 9.98 -0.73
CA ARG A 284 -7.55 9.97 -1.88
C ARG A 284 -7.57 11.31 -2.62
N ALA A 285 -7.58 12.42 -1.90
CA ALA A 285 -7.48 13.75 -2.52
C ALA A 285 -6.16 13.93 -3.28
N TRP A 286 -5.05 13.42 -2.72
CA TRP A 286 -3.75 13.42 -3.39
C TRP A 286 -3.75 12.56 -4.66
N ILE A 287 -4.30 11.34 -4.59
CA ILE A 287 -4.43 10.45 -5.75
C ILE A 287 -5.33 11.07 -6.83
N MET A 288 -6.43 11.72 -6.45
CA MET A 288 -7.30 12.44 -7.40
C MET A 288 -6.51 13.52 -8.13
N TRP A 289 -5.79 14.36 -7.39
CA TRP A 289 -4.94 15.39 -7.98
C TRP A 289 -3.89 14.80 -8.93
N LEU A 290 -3.23 13.70 -8.54
CA LEU A 290 -2.29 12.99 -9.41
C LEU A 290 -2.95 12.46 -10.67
N SER A 291 -4.18 11.94 -10.57
CA SER A 291 -4.92 11.39 -11.71
C SER A 291 -5.27 12.47 -12.74
N GLU A 292 -5.52 13.70 -12.29
CA GLU A 292 -5.83 14.85 -13.14
C GLU A 292 -4.57 15.56 -13.68
N ASN A 293 -3.40 15.32 -13.06
CA ASN A 293 -2.16 16.08 -13.32
C ASN A 293 -0.94 15.16 -13.54
N GLN A 294 -1.11 13.98 -14.15
CA GLN A 294 -0.04 12.98 -14.27
C GLN A 294 1.21 13.52 -14.98
N GLU A 295 1.05 14.21 -16.12
CA GLU A 295 2.18 14.77 -16.88
C GLU A 295 2.97 15.78 -16.04
N GLN A 296 2.28 16.73 -15.40
CA GLN A 296 2.91 17.72 -14.52
C GLN A 296 3.66 17.06 -13.36
N ALA A 297 3.08 16.02 -12.75
CA ALA A 297 3.71 15.29 -11.66
C ALA A 297 5.00 14.59 -12.12
N ILE A 298 4.95 13.92 -13.28
CA ILE A 298 6.11 13.22 -13.87
C ILE A 298 7.22 14.22 -14.20
N GLU A 299 6.90 15.32 -14.90
CA GLU A 299 7.87 16.35 -15.26
C GLU A 299 8.55 16.97 -14.03
N THR A 300 7.76 17.23 -12.97
CA THR A 300 8.29 17.80 -11.73
C THR A 300 9.32 16.88 -11.08
N VAL A 301 9.05 15.57 -11.03
CA VAL A 301 9.99 14.59 -10.47
C VAL A 301 11.22 14.46 -11.36
N THR A 302 11.05 14.28 -12.67
CA THR A 302 12.18 14.16 -13.61
C THR A 302 13.10 15.38 -13.57
N ARG A 303 12.56 16.59 -13.38
CA ARG A 303 13.39 17.79 -13.18
C ARG A 303 14.17 17.73 -11.87
N LYS A 304 13.51 17.33 -10.77
CA LYS A 304 14.13 17.26 -9.45
C LYS A 304 15.20 16.18 -9.33
N GLU A 305 15.11 15.10 -10.10
CA GLU A 305 16.16 14.06 -10.15
C GLU A 305 17.43 14.51 -10.90
N LYS A 306 17.35 15.58 -11.71
CA LYS A 306 18.47 16.14 -12.46
C LYS A 306 19.16 17.33 -11.77
N GLU A 307 18.56 17.86 -10.70
CA GLU A 307 19.12 18.91 -9.84
C GLU A 307 20.07 18.32 -8.81
#